data_AF-A0A6S7IVK0-F1
#
_entry.id   AF-A0A6S7IVK0-F1
#
_cell.length_a   1.000
_cell.length_b   1.000
_cell.length_c   1.000
_cell.angle_alpha   90.00
_cell.angle_beta   90.00
_cell.angle_gamma   90.00
#
_symmetry.space_group_name_H-M   'P 1'
#
loop_
_entity.id
_entity.type
_entity.pdbx_description
1 polymer ?
#
loop_
_entity_poly.entity_id
_entity_poly.type
_entity_poly.pdbx_seq_one_letter_code
_entity_poly.pdbx_strand_id
1 'polypeptide(L)' 'MAYRSKSERGQKAEQRLLADPYDTESWNVLLREAQTLPIASGRQLYERLVDRFPTCGRYWRLYIEQEE' A
#
# COMPACT_ATOMS: atom_id res chain seq x y z
N MET A 1 11.68 4.38 8.65
CA MET A 1 10.82 5.56 8.37
C MET A 1 9.55 5.05 7.73
N ALA A 2 8.38 5.17 8.36
CA ALA A 2 7.11 4.67 7.84
C ALA A 2 6.76 5.27 6.46
N TYR A 3 6.22 4.47 5.54
CA TYR A 3 5.59 4.96 4.31
C TYR A 3 4.58 6.06 4.63
N ARG A 4 4.69 7.19 3.94
CA ARG A 4 3.73 8.29 3.97
C ARG A 4 3.45 8.77 2.56
N SER A 5 2.18 8.74 2.17
CA SER A 5 1.74 9.34 0.92
C SER A 5 2.02 10.85 0.88
N LYS A 6 2.44 11.34 -0.29
CA LYS A 6 2.63 12.79 -0.54
C LYS A 6 1.38 13.43 -1.13
N SER A 7 0.42 12.63 -1.58
CA SER A 7 -0.83 13.12 -2.14
C SER A 7 -1.89 13.34 -1.06
N GLU A 8 -2.74 14.35 -1.23
CA GLU A 8 -3.87 14.59 -0.31
C GLU A 8 -4.81 13.38 -0.24
N ARG A 9 -4.98 12.68 -1.37
CA ARG A 9 -5.80 11.48 -1.47
C ARG A 9 -5.21 10.31 -0.69
N GLY A 10 -3.91 10.06 -0.80
CA GLY A 10 -3.27 8.98 -0.06
C GLY A 10 -3.15 9.30 1.44
N GLN A 11 -2.96 10.56 1.83
CA GLN A 11 -3.04 10.95 3.25
C GLN A 11 -4.42 10.70 3.85
N LYS A 12 -5.49 11.01 3.11
CA LYS A 12 -6.87 10.66 3.52
C LYS A 12 -7.07 9.15 3.60
N ALA A 13 -6.52 8.39 2.66
CA ALA A 13 -6.55 6.93 2.69
C ALA A 13 -5.80 6.38 3.92
N GLU A 14 -4.63 6.89 4.27
CA GLU A 14 -3.90 6.51 5.48
C GLU A 14 -4.70 6.81 6.75
N GLN A 15 -5.36 7.97 6.84
CA GLN A 15 -6.22 8.29 7.97
C GLN A 15 -7.41 7.33 8.07
N ARG A 16 -8.02 6.96 6.95
CA ARG A 16 -9.08 5.94 6.93
C ARG A 16 -8.56 4.60 7.39
N LEU A 17 -7.36 4.19 6.99
CA LEU A 17 -6.73 2.95 7.45
C LEU A 17 -6.41 2.94 8.95
N LEU A 18 -6.35 4.10 9.62
CA LEU A 18 -6.26 4.15 11.09
C LEU A 18 -7.60 3.81 11.75
N ALA A 19 -8.72 4.21 11.14
CA ALA A 19 -10.07 3.93 11.65
C ALA A 19 -10.57 2.55 11.21
N ASP A 20 -10.31 2.17 9.97
CA ASP A 20 -10.61 0.87 9.37
C ASP A 20 -9.39 0.33 8.60
N PRO A 21 -8.53 -0.44 9.27
CA PRO A 21 -7.34 -1.02 8.66
C PRO A 21 -7.61 -2.05 7.54
N TYR A 22 -8.85 -2.54 7.40
CA TYR A 22 -9.22 -3.51 6.38
C TYR A 22 -9.93 -2.86 5.17
N ASP A 23 -10.03 -1.53 5.14
CA ASP A 23 -10.59 -0.78 4.01
C ASP A 23 -9.76 -0.99 2.73
N THR A 24 -10.23 -1.89 1.88
CA THR A 24 -9.58 -2.23 0.60
C THR A 24 -9.53 -1.06 -0.36
N GLU A 25 -10.48 -0.12 -0.30
CA GLU A 25 -10.48 1.05 -1.19
C GLU A 25 -9.33 1.99 -0.85
N SER A 26 -9.10 2.23 0.44
CA SER A 26 -7.96 3.02 0.90
C SER A 26 -6.63 2.35 0.55
N TRP A 27 -6.52 1.02 0.71
CA TRP A 27 -5.36 0.26 0.24
C TRP A 27 -5.15 0.37 -1.27
N ASN A 28 -6.20 0.30 -2.09
CA ASN A 28 -6.13 0.45 -3.54
C ASN A 28 -5.62 1.85 -3.96
N VAL A 29 -6.01 2.91 -3.25
CA VAL A 29 -5.49 4.27 -3.48
C VAL A 29 -3.98 4.33 -3.24
N LEU A 30 -3.52 3.80 -2.10
CA LEU A 30 -2.10 3.80 -1.76
C LEU A 30 -1.27 2.93 -2.70
N LEU A 31 -1.81 1.77 -3.12
CA LEU A 31 -1.17 0.88 -4.08
C LEU A 31 -0.95 1.55 -5.42
N ARG A 32 -1.97 2.25 -5.95
CA ARG A 32 -1.83 3.00 -7.21
C ARG A 32 -0.75 4.07 -7.12
N GLU A 33 -0.64 4.76 -5.98
CA GLU A 33 0.44 5.73 -5.77
C GLU A 33 1.80 5.02 -5.71
N ALA A 34 1.92 3.93 -4.95
CA ALA A 34 3.15 3.17 -4.80
C ALA A 34 3.65 2.56 -6.12
N GLN A 35 2.77 2.13 -7.03
CA GLN A 35 3.13 1.65 -8.37
C GLN A 35 3.79 2.72 -9.26
N THR A 36 3.57 4.00 -8.96
CA THR A 36 4.21 5.11 -9.68
C THR A 36 5.54 5.53 -9.07
N LEU A 37 5.90 4.98 -7.91
CA LEU A 37 7.10 5.30 -7.17
C LEU A 37 8.12 4.16 -7.29
N PRO A 38 9.43 4.44 -7.16
CA PRO A 38 10.43 3.39 -7.06
C PRO A 38 10.14 2.46 -5.87
N ILE A 39 10.39 1.16 -6.03
CA ILE A 39 10.11 0.14 -5.01
C ILE A 39 10.75 0.47 -3.65
N ALA A 40 11.92 1.11 -3.62
CA ALA A 40 12.55 1.57 -2.38
C ALA A 40 11.65 2.49 -1.54
N SER A 41 10.76 3.25 -2.17
CA SER A 41 9.78 4.12 -1.51
C SER A 41 8.50 3.36 -1.15
N GLY A 42 8.06 2.42 -2.00
CA GLY A 42 6.80 1.68 -1.84
C GLY A 42 6.89 0.39 -1.01
N ARG A 43 8.09 -0.17 -0.80
CA ARG A 43 8.31 -1.49 -0.17
C ARG A 43 7.56 -1.67 1.14
N GLN A 44 7.67 -0.69 2.04
CA GLN A 44 7.00 -0.76 3.34
C GLN A 44 5.47 -0.77 3.23
N LEU A 45 4.89 -0.15 2.20
CA LEU A 45 3.45 -0.22 1.96
C LEU A 45 3.06 -1.65 1.56
N TYR A 46 3.80 -2.24 0.62
CA TYR A 46 3.57 -3.61 0.18
C TYR A 46 3.75 -4.61 1.32
N GLU A 47 4.81 -4.48 2.12
CA GLU A 47 5.06 -5.29 3.32
C GLU A 47 3.89 -5.21 4.29
N ARG A 48 3.42 -4.01 4.63
CA ARG A 48 2.24 -3.83 5.50
C ARG A 48 0.98 -4.44 4.91
N LEU A 49 0.83 -4.40 3.59
CA LEU A 49 -0.33 -4.93 2.89
C LEU A 49 -0.35 -6.46 2.90
N VAL A 50 0.78 -7.11 2.58
CA VAL A 50 0.87 -8.58 2.58
C VAL A 50 0.87 -9.16 4.00
N ASP A 51 1.41 -8.44 4.98
CA ASP A 51 1.31 -8.79 6.40
C ASP A 51 -0.16 -8.76 6.88
N ARG A 52 -0.91 -7.75 6.41
CA ARG A 52 -2.34 -7.63 6.73
C ARG A 52 -3.22 -8.65 6.01
N PHE A 53 -2.91 -8.92 4.74
CA PHE A 53 -3.68 -9.80 3.87
C PHE A 53 -2.81 -10.93 3.32
N PRO A 54 -2.29 -11.82 4.19
CA PRO A 54 -1.30 -12.82 3.79
C PRO A 54 -1.87 -13.87 2.83
N THR A 55 -3.18 -14.10 2.88
CA THR A 55 -3.89 -15.05 2.01
C THR A 55 -4.30 -14.45 0.66
N CYS A 56 -4.19 -13.13 0.48
CA CYS A 56 -4.57 -12.47 -0.76
C CYS A 56 -3.40 -12.52 -1.76
N GLY A 57 -3.35 -13.59 -2.56
CA GLY A 57 -2.30 -13.79 -3.58
C GLY A 57 -2.16 -12.63 -4.57
N ARG A 58 -3.23 -11.85 -4.80
CA ARG A 58 -3.19 -10.64 -5.62
C ARG A 58 -2.19 -9.61 -5.11
N TYR A 59 -2.11 -9.39 -3.79
CA TYR A 59 -1.22 -8.38 -3.22
C TYR A 59 0.24 -8.82 -3.23
N TRP A 60 0.50 -10.11 -3.02
CA TRP A 60 1.82 -10.70 -3.21
C TRP A 60 2.32 -10.52 -4.63
N ARG A 61 1.46 -10.80 -5.62
CA ARG A 61 1.79 -10.62 -7.03
C ARG A 61 2.19 -9.18 -7.35
N LEU A 62 1.40 -8.20 -6.89
CA LEU A 62 1.72 -6.77 -7.09
C LEU A 62 3.05 -6.36 -6.45
N TYR A 63 3.39 -6.95 -5.30
CA TYR A 63 4.66 -6.67 -4.64
C TYR A 63 5.84 -7.24 -5.45
N ILE A 64 5.74 -8.48 -5.92
CA ILE A 64 6.76 -9.13 -6.74
C ILE A 64 6.94 -8.39 -8.07
N GLU A 65 5.85 -8.03 -8.76
CA GLU A 65 5.86 -7.29 -10.02
C GLU A 65 6.53 -5.90 -9.92
N GLN A 66 6.68 -5.35 -8.72
CA GLN A 66 7.37 -4.08 -8.49
C GLN A 66 8.84 -4.24 -8.06
N GLU A 67 9.26 -5.42 -7.59
CA GLU A 67 10.66 -5.70 -7.29
C GLU A 67 11.45 -6.16 -8.53
N GLU A 68 10.78 -6.65 -9.58
CA GLU A 68 11.37 -6.95 -10.90
C GLU A 68 11.78 -5.69 -11.69
#